data_AF-A0A087X761-F1
#
_entry.id   AF-A0A087X761-F1
#
_cell.length_a   1.000
_cell.length_b   1.000
_cell.length_c   1.000
_cell.angle_alpha   90.00
_cell.angle_beta   90.00
_cell.angle_gamma   90.00
#
_symmetry.space_group_name_H-M   'P 1'
#
loop_
_entity.id
_entity.type
_entity.pdbx_description
1 polymer ?
#
loop_
_entity_poly.entity_id
_entity_poly.type
_entity_poly.pdbx_seq_one_letter_code
_entity_poly.pdbx_strand_id
1 'polypeptide(L)'
;MQGRVLRDGTASQCEVPRDSRFPECPGKVDWMRARWTSDPCYAFYGVDGSDCSFLIYLSEVEWFCPPLPWRNHTSTPTQHTQQTKSPKRQAAFRTDLSVLLDQVGGGKESLSFMKRRIRRLAPQWATAANRLGAKLGQRWRDQKKILIHVGFLTEESGDVFSPKVLKGGPLGEMVQWADILTALHVLGHNLKISMSVKELQGIMLKVVFNRGSCPLTGPLPFDLIYTDYHGLQQMKQHMGLSLKKHKCHIRVIDTFGTEPAYNHEEYATLHGYRTNWGYWNLNARQYMTMFPHTPDNSFMGFVSEELNETEKRSIQQNKVNNMAVVYGKEASMWKGKDSFLEILHKYMEVHGTVYYETQRPPEVPAFVKNHGLLPQHELQQLLRKAKLFIGFGFPYEGPAPLEAIANGCIFLQPKFQPPHSSLNHEFFRGKPTSREVFSQHPYAEEYIGRPYVMTVDYNNSLEFDSAVKEIMRTKVEPYLPYEYTCEGMLERVHAYIQNQDFCVPEPPWPPLSSLRLLVSQEGQSCVEACQSAGFICEPAHFRFVNNKEALRGLEVQCEVVDSEINHILPAFSVMRRECSLQREPLLFSCAGHSPKYRRLCPCRDFLRGQVALCRDCL
;
A
#
# COMPACT_ATOMS: atom_id res chain seq x y z
N MET A 1 -15.88 -32.89 -58.51
CA MET A 1 -16.13 -34.25 -57.97
C MET A 1 -15.74 -34.22 -56.50
N GLN A 2 -16.70 -33.98 -55.61
CA GLN A 2 -17.36 -35.02 -54.81
C GLN A 2 -16.41 -35.78 -53.88
N GLY A 3 -16.42 -35.36 -52.61
CA GLY A 3 -16.82 -36.23 -51.51
C GLY A 3 -15.77 -37.19 -50.95
N ARG A 4 -15.23 -36.84 -49.77
CA ARG A 4 -15.28 -37.75 -48.62
C ARG A 4 -15.48 -36.97 -47.33
N VAL A 5 -16.73 -36.98 -46.90
CA VAL A 5 -17.19 -36.68 -45.56
C VAL A 5 -16.48 -37.65 -44.60
N LEU A 6 -15.63 -37.14 -43.71
CA LEU A 6 -15.24 -37.82 -42.49
C LEU A 6 -16.29 -37.46 -41.44
N ARG A 7 -17.35 -38.26 -41.40
CA ARG A 7 -18.15 -38.45 -40.20
C ARG A 7 -17.79 -39.82 -39.63
N ASP A 8 -17.56 -39.77 -38.33
CA ASP A 8 -17.68 -40.82 -37.31
C ASP A 8 -16.42 -41.58 -36.85
N GLY A 9 -16.20 -41.52 -35.54
CA GLY A 9 -15.43 -42.49 -34.75
C GLY A 9 -13.97 -42.16 -34.41
N THR A 10 -13.75 -41.27 -33.42
CA THR A 10 -12.78 -41.33 -32.28
C THR A 10 -12.36 -39.90 -31.88
N ALA A 11 -13.22 -39.19 -31.17
CA ALA A 11 -12.86 -37.98 -30.42
C ALA A 11 -13.40 -38.12 -29.00
N SER A 12 -12.85 -39.07 -28.23
CA SER A 12 -13.39 -39.43 -26.92
C SER A 12 -12.31 -39.68 -25.88
N GLN A 13 -11.22 -38.91 -25.90
CA GLN A 13 -10.31 -38.78 -24.75
C GLN A 13 -9.39 -37.58 -24.98
N CYS A 14 -9.76 -36.41 -24.45
CA CYS A 14 -8.77 -35.37 -24.23
C CYS A 14 -7.90 -35.82 -23.05
N GLU A 15 -6.61 -36.02 -23.28
CA GLU A 15 -5.68 -36.39 -22.21
C GLU A 15 -5.54 -35.25 -21.20
N VAL A 16 -5.59 -35.60 -19.92
CA VAL A 16 -5.48 -34.63 -18.83
C VAL A 16 -4.01 -34.20 -18.68
N PRO A 17 -3.68 -32.92 -18.92
CA PRO A 17 -2.30 -32.47 -18.90
C PRO A 17 -1.75 -32.49 -17.47
N ARG A 18 -0.54 -33.03 -17.33
CA ARG A 18 0.26 -32.98 -16.10
C ARG A 18 1.36 -31.93 -16.25
N ASP A 19 0.95 -30.66 -16.25
CA ASP A 19 1.89 -29.52 -16.30
C ASP A 19 2.22 -29.10 -14.86
N SER A 20 3.51 -28.95 -14.55
CA SER A 20 3.96 -28.49 -13.23
C SER A 20 3.48 -27.08 -12.89
N ARG A 21 3.09 -26.27 -13.90
CA ARG A 21 2.50 -24.93 -13.73
C ARG A 21 1.00 -24.97 -13.39
N PHE A 22 0.35 -26.12 -13.62
CA PHE A 22 -1.07 -26.35 -13.34
C PHE A 22 -1.25 -27.64 -12.51
N PRO A 23 -0.66 -27.71 -11.31
CA PRO A 23 -0.62 -28.94 -10.51
C PRO A 23 -2.02 -29.40 -10.07
N GLU A 24 -2.98 -28.48 -9.97
CA GLU A 24 -4.36 -28.77 -9.59
C GLU A 24 -5.21 -29.30 -10.76
N CYS A 25 -4.75 -29.19 -12.01
CA CYS A 25 -5.51 -29.58 -13.20
C CYS A 25 -6.02 -31.03 -13.11
N PRO A 26 -5.18 -32.04 -12.83
CA PRO A 26 -5.64 -33.43 -12.82
C PRO A 26 -6.68 -33.71 -11.73
N GLY A 27 -6.42 -33.22 -10.51
CA GLY A 27 -7.35 -33.39 -9.39
C GLY A 27 -8.69 -32.67 -9.61
N LYS A 28 -8.68 -31.53 -10.29
CA LYS A 28 -9.89 -30.79 -10.66
C LYS A 28 -10.69 -31.50 -11.75
N VAL A 29 -10.04 -32.11 -12.75
CA VAL A 29 -10.74 -32.93 -13.74
C VAL A 29 -11.40 -34.13 -13.08
N ASP A 30 -10.70 -34.80 -12.15
CA ASP A 30 -11.28 -35.93 -11.39
C ASP A 30 -12.47 -35.48 -10.53
N TRP A 31 -12.40 -34.29 -9.93
CA TRP A 31 -13.52 -33.71 -9.22
C TRP A 31 -14.72 -33.44 -10.14
N MET A 32 -14.47 -32.86 -11.33
CA MET A 32 -15.52 -32.60 -12.33
C MET A 32 -16.20 -33.89 -12.78
N ARG A 33 -15.44 -34.97 -13.04
CA ARG A 33 -16.01 -36.30 -13.37
C ARG A 33 -17.05 -36.76 -12.34
N ALA A 34 -16.78 -36.54 -11.05
CA ALA A 34 -17.65 -36.97 -9.97
C ALA A 34 -18.79 -35.99 -9.64
N ARG A 35 -18.62 -34.69 -9.93
CA ARG A 35 -19.46 -33.63 -9.35
C ARG A 35 -19.88 -32.51 -10.30
N TRP A 36 -19.62 -32.58 -11.60
CA TRP A 36 -20.01 -31.51 -12.53
C TRP A 36 -21.53 -31.25 -12.60
N THR A 37 -22.37 -32.20 -12.19
CA THR A 37 -23.84 -32.00 -12.10
C THR A 37 -24.27 -31.33 -10.80
N SER A 38 -23.35 -31.06 -9.86
CA SER A 38 -23.68 -30.48 -8.55
C SER A 38 -24.17 -29.02 -8.63
N ASP A 39 -23.83 -28.32 -9.71
CA ASP A 39 -24.23 -26.93 -9.94
C ASP A 39 -24.65 -26.74 -11.41
N PRO A 40 -25.87 -26.24 -11.69
CA PRO A 40 -26.33 -25.98 -13.07
C PRO A 40 -25.39 -25.05 -13.86
N CYS A 41 -24.54 -24.28 -13.20
CA CYS A 41 -23.61 -23.37 -13.85
C CYS A 41 -22.60 -24.10 -14.76
N TYR A 42 -22.20 -25.33 -14.45
CA TYR A 42 -21.26 -26.08 -15.30
C TYR A 42 -21.88 -26.39 -16.67
N ALA A 43 -23.13 -26.85 -16.68
CA ALA A 43 -23.88 -27.09 -17.92
C ALA A 43 -24.09 -25.79 -18.72
N PHE A 44 -24.33 -24.66 -18.04
CA PHE A 44 -24.41 -23.34 -18.68
C PHE A 44 -23.11 -22.97 -19.43
N TYR A 45 -21.95 -23.31 -18.88
CA TYR A 45 -20.66 -23.11 -19.54
C TYR A 45 -20.31 -24.19 -20.59
N GLY A 46 -21.26 -25.06 -20.94
CA GLY A 46 -21.09 -26.09 -21.97
C GLY A 46 -20.40 -27.35 -21.49
N VAL A 47 -20.34 -27.61 -20.18
CA VAL A 47 -19.90 -28.90 -19.64
C VAL A 47 -20.97 -29.95 -19.91
N ASP A 48 -20.58 -31.01 -20.63
CA ASP A 48 -21.47 -32.09 -21.09
C ASP A 48 -21.17 -33.46 -20.44
N GLY A 49 -20.21 -33.50 -19.52
CA GLY A 49 -19.76 -34.72 -18.85
C GLY A 49 -18.57 -35.43 -19.50
N SER A 50 -18.06 -34.92 -20.63
CA SER A 50 -16.83 -35.43 -21.25
C SER A 50 -15.56 -34.82 -20.64
N ASP A 51 -14.45 -35.57 -20.64
CA ASP A 51 -13.14 -35.06 -20.21
C ASP A 51 -12.69 -33.82 -21.00
N CYS A 52 -13.05 -33.75 -22.29
CA CYS A 52 -12.78 -32.60 -23.12
C CYS A 52 -13.55 -31.36 -22.64
N SER A 53 -14.83 -31.47 -22.28
CA SER A 53 -15.59 -30.33 -21.78
C SER A 53 -15.13 -29.91 -20.37
N PHE A 54 -14.69 -30.85 -19.53
CA PHE A 54 -14.02 -30.52 -18.26
C PHE A 54 -12.73 -29.73 -18.47
N LEU A 55 -11.86 -30.17 -19.40
CA LEU A 55 -10.60 -29.49 -19.69
C LEU A 55 -10.81 -28.12 -20.32
N ILE A 56 -11.81 -27.97 -21.21
CA ILE A 56 -12.19 -26.66 -21.76
C ILE A 56 -12.66 -25.73 -20.63
N TYR A 57 -13.55 -26.21 -19.76
CA TYR A 57 -14.05 -25.42 -18.63
C TYR A 57 -12.93 -25.03 -17.65
N LEU A 58 -12.11 -26.00 -17.24
CA LEU A 58 -11.03 -25.78 -16.28
C LEU A 58 -9.88 -24.96 -16.86
N SER A 59 -9.70 -24.90 -18.19
CA SER A 59 -8.68 -24.05 -18.81
C SER A 59 -9.20 -22.65 -19.16
N GLU A 60 -10.38 -22.54 -19.77
CA GLU A 60 -10.90 -21.29 -20.31
C GLU A 60 -11.74 -20.50 -19.29
N VAL A 61 -12.38 -21.20 -18.34
CA VAL A 61 -13.31 -20.61 -17.36
C VAL A 61 -12.71 -20.55 -15.96
N GLU A 62 -12.15 -21.63 -15.41
CA GLU A 62 -11.59 -21.62 -14.03
C GLU A 62 -10.07 -21.50 -13.95
N TRP A 63 -9.36 -21.64 -15.08
CA TRP A 63 -7.89 -21.53 -15.20
C TRP A 63 -7.07 -22.48 -14.31
N PHE A 64 -7.66 -23.60 -13.90
CA PHE A 64 -6.95 -24.70 -13.23
C PHE A 64 -6.13 -25.56 -14.20
N CYS A 65 -6.39 -25.49 -15.50
CA CYS A 65 -5.70 -26.26 -16.55
C CYS A 65 -5.05 -25.34 -17.61
N PRO A 66 -4.00 -25.81 -18.31
CA PRO A 66 -3.38 -25.05 -19.39
C PRO A 66 -4.34 -24.86 -20.58
N PRO A 67 -4.21 -23.75 -21.34
CA PRO A 67 -4.96 -23.55 -22.58
C PRO A 67 -4.71 -24.68 -23.59
N LEU A 68 -5.76 -25.14 -24.28
CA LEU A 68 -5.71 -26.30 -25.16
C LEU A 68 -5.19 -25.92 -26.58
N PRO A 69 -4.05 -26.45 -27.04
CA PRO A 69 -3.38 -25.98 -28.28
C PRO A 69 -4.19 -26.15 -29.58
N TRP A 70 -5.08 -27.14 -29.64
CA TRP A 70 -5.92 -27.44 -30.81
C TRP A 70 -7.14 -26.52 -30.91
N ARG A 71 -7.43 -25.72 -29.88
CA ARG A 71 -8.36 -24.61 -30.04
C ARG A 71 -7.60 -23.42 -30.59
N ASN A 72 -8.08 -22.93 -31.74
CA ASN A 72 -7.62 -21.67 -32.31
C ASN A 72 -7.81 -20.56 -31.26
N HIS A 73 -6.73 -20.23 -30.55
CA HIS A 73 -6.68 -19.08 -29.65
C HIS A 73 -6.68 -17.75 -30.42
N THR A 74 -6.68 -17.77 -31.76
CA THR A 74 -7.10 -16.63 -32.60
C THR A 74 -8.56 -16.26 -32.34
N SER A 75 -9.34 -17.20 -31.82
CA SER A 75 -10.60 -17.00 -31.12
C SER A 75 -10.47 -17.48 -29.67
N THR A 76 -9.58 -16.85 -28.89
CA THR A 76 -9.93 -16.65 -27.49
C THR A 76 -11.38 -16.14 -27.45
N PRO A 77 -12.22 -16.49 -26.46
CA PRO A 77 -13.17 -15.52 -25.95
C PRO A 77 -12.37 -14.41 -25.24
N THR A 78 -11.46 -13.76 -25.97
CA THR A 78 -11.61 -12.34 -26.19
C THR A 78 -13.08 -12.19 -26.57
N GLN A 79 -13.89 -11.92 -25.55
CA GLN A 79 -14.79 -10.80 -25.61
C GLN A 79 -14.01 -9.49 -25.97
N HIS A 80 -13.20 -9.52 -27.04
CA HIS A 80 -13.42 -8.74 -28.22
C HIS A 80 -14.70 -9.27 -28.93
N THR A 81 -15.81 -9.51 -28.24
CA THR A 81 -16.93 -8.62 -28.50
C THR A 81 -16.32 -7.27 -28.83
N GLN A 82 -16.68 -6.73 -29.99
CA GLN A 82 -16.91 -5.31 -30.04
C GLN A 82 -17.84 -4.99 -28.86
N GLN A 83 -17.31 -4.95 -27.62
CA GLN A 83 -17.66 -3.97 -26.65
C GLN A 83 -17.55 -2.75 -27.53
N THR A 84 -18.71 -2.24 -27.92
CA THR A 84 -18.92 -0.81 -27.91
C THR A 84 -18.25 -0.35 -26.62
N LYS A 85 -16.93 -0.10 -26.67
CA LYS A 85 -16.18 0.52 -25.58
C LYS A 85 -17.05 1.71 -25.31
N SER A 86 -17.71 1.71 -24.15
CA SER A 86 -18.50 2.85 -23.73
C SER A 86 -17.62 4.06 -24.05
N PRO A 87 -18.13 5.03 -24.83
CA PRO A 87 -17.28 6.03 -25.47
C PRO A 87 -16.35 6.60 -24.41
N LYS A 88 -15.04 6.42 -24.62
CA LYS A 88 -14.03 6.77 -23.62
C LYS A 88 -14.27 8.22 -23.24
N ARG A 89 -14.66 8.45 -21.99
CA ARG A 89 -14.92 9.80 -21.48
C ARG A 89 -13.62 10.39 -21.00
N GLN A 90 -13.37 11.64 -21.34
CA GLN A 90 -12.25 12.38 -20.77
C GLN A 90 -12.52 12.62 -19.28
N ALA A 91 -11.55 12.30 -18.43
CA ALA A 91 -11.56 12.69 -17.04
C ALA A 91 -11.34 14.22 -16.94
N ALA A 92 -12.30 14.92 -16.35
CA ALA A 92 -12.19 16.34 -16.03
C ALA A 92 -11.99 16.51 -14.52
N PHE A 93 -11.12 17.45 -14.13
CA PHE A 93 -10.92 17.74 -12.72
C PHE A 93 -12.24 18.20 -12.08
N ARG A 94 -12.53 17.70 -10.87
CA ARG A 94 -13.72 18.07 -10.11
C ARG A 94 -13.32 18.86 -8.88
N THR A 95 -13.79 20.10 -8.79
CA THR A 95 -13.61 20.95 -7.61
C THR A 95 -14.80 20.86 -6.65
N ASP A 96 -15.98 20.49 -7.15
CA ASP A 96 -17.16 20.22 -6.32
C ASP A 96 -17.08 18.82 -5.69
N LEU A 97 -17.06 18.78 -4.35
CA LEU A 97 -17.00 17.55 -3.55
C LEU A 97 -18.38 17.10 -3.04
N SER A 98 -19.47 17.79 -3.38
CA SER A 98 -20.82 17.48 -2.87
C SER A 98 -21.24 16.05 -3.20
N VAL A 99 -21.05 15.64 -4.45
CA VAL A 99 -21.33 14.26 -4.91
C VAL A 99 -20.55 13.21 -4.13
N LEU A 100 -19.27 13.49 -3.82
CA LEU A 100 -18.44 12.57 -3.04
C LEU A 100 -18.96 12.47 -1.60
N LEU A 101 -19.29 13.59 -0.99
CA LEU A 101 -19.80 13.64 0.38
C LEU A 101 -21.13 12.90 0.53
N ASP A 102 -21.97 12.91 -0.50
CA ASP A 102 -23.22 12.15 -0.52
C ASP A 102 -22.96 10.64 -0.65
N GLN A 103 -22.01 10.23 -1.50
CA GLN A 103 -21.65 8.83 -1.71
C GLN A 103 -20.98 8.17 -0.49
N VAL A 104 -20.22 8.92 0.31
CA VAL A 104 -19.63 8.41 1.57
C VAL A 104 -20.73 8.04 2.58
N GLY A 105 -21.95 8.57 2.41
CA GLY A 105 -23.10 8.27 3.27
C GLY A 105 -23.02 8.97 4.63
N GLY A 106 -23.65 8.37 5.63
CA GLY A 106 -23.71 8.86 7.01
C GLY A 106 -24.08 7.75 7.98
N GLY A 107 -24.21 8.07 9.27
CA GLY A 107 -24.68 7.14 10.30
C GLY A 107 -23.60 6.51 11.18
N LYS A 108 -22.31 6.61 10.80
CA LYS A 108 -21.17 6.23 11.65
C LYS A 108 -20.26 7.43 11.93
N GLU A 109 -19.71 7.50 13.14
CA GLU A 109 -18.77 8.56 13.55
C GLU A 109 -17.49 8.59 12.70
N SER A 110 -17.01 7.43 12.27
CA SER A 110 -15.89 7.28 11.33
C SER A 110 -16.17 7.98 9.99
N LEU A 111 -17.36 7.80 9.42
CA LEU A 111 -17.78 8.48 8.19
C LEU A 111 -17.95 9.99 8.41
N SER A 112 -18.51 10.40 9.55
CA SER A 112 -18.62 11.81 9.93
C SER A 112 -17.23 12.47 10.07
N PHE A 113 -16.24 11.77 10.61
CA PHE A 113 -14.85 12.23 10.67
C PHE A 113 -14.27 12.44 9.26
N MET A 114 -14.40 11.46 8.38
CA MET A 114 -13.93 11.56 6.99
C MET A 114 -14.58 12.75 6.27
N LYS A 115 -15.92 12.90 6.36
CA LYS A 115 -16.63 14.02 5.72
C LYS A 115 -16.20 15.40 6.24
N ARG A 116 -15.98 15.53 7.56
CA ARG A 116 -15.47 16.78 8.14
C ARG A 116 -14.09 17.13 7.60
N ARG A 117 -13.21 16.14 7.48
CA ARG A 117 -11.87 16.31 6.90
C ARG A 117 -11.93 16.72 5.43
N ILE A 118 -12.72 16.02 4.60
CA ILE A 118 -12.90 16.30 3.18
C ILE A 118 -13.39 17.74 2.96
N ARG A 119 -14.39 18.17 3.75
CA ARG A 119 -14.90 19.54 3.68
C ARG A 119 -13.85 20.59 4.05
N ARG A 120 -13.06 20.33 5.10
CA ARG A 120 -12.02 21.26 5.56
C ARG A 120 -10.95 21.49 4.49
N LEU A 121 -10.48 20.42 3.85
CA LEU A 121 -9.42 20.49 2.84
C LEU A 121 -9.92 20.82 1.43
N ALA A 122 -11.23 20.96 1.21
CA ALA A 122 -11.82 21.19 -0.11
C ALA A 122 -11.19 22.37 -0.89
N PRO A 123 -10.90 23.55 -0.29
CA PRO A 123 -10.27 24.65 -1.00
C PRO A 123 -8.83 24.31 -1.46
N GLN A 124 -8.08 23.56 -0.65
CA GLN A 124 -6.72 23.14 -0.98
C GLN A 124 -6.72 22.12 -2.12
N TRP A 125 -7.63 21.14 -2.08
CA TRP A 125 -7.81 20.18 -3.18
C TRP A 125 -8.19 20.87 -4.50
N ALA A 126 -9.09 21.85 -4.47
CA ALA A 126 -9.46 22.60 -5.67
C ALA A 126 -8.27 23.39 -6.26
N THR A 127 -7.47 24.03 -5.40
CA THR A 127 -6.27 24.77 -5.82
C THR A 127 -5.22 23.82 -6.41
N ALA A 128 -4.97 22.69 -5.74
CA ALA A 128 -4.05 21.66 -6.21
C ALA A 128 -4.48 21.05 -7.56
N ALA A 129 -5.77 20.82 -7.76
CA ALA A 129 -6.32 20.32 -9.02
C ALA A 129 -6.04 21.28 -10.19
N ASN A 130 -6.22 22.59 -9.96
CA ASN A 130 -5.93 23.60 -10.97
C ASN A 130 -4.42 23.67 -11.32
N ARG A 131 -3.54 23.60 -10.31
CA ARG A 131 -2.08 23.58 -10.51
C ARG A 131 -1.64 22.34 -11.28
N LEU A 132 -2.12 21.16 -10.89
CA LEU A 132 -1.82 19.93 -11.60
C LEU A 132 -2.38 19.96 -13.03
N GLY A 133 -3.59 20.49 -13.22
CA GLY A 133 -4.18 20.66 -14.55
C GLY A 133 -3.33 21.55 -15.47
N ALA A 134 -2.75 22.63 -14.94
CA ALA A 134 -1.80 23.46 -15.67
C ALA A 134 -0.50 22.71 -15.98
N LYS A 135 0.04 21.96 -15.02
CA LYS A 135 1.26 21.14 -15.18
C LYS A 135 1.13 20.06 -16.25
N LEU A 136 -0.04 19.44 -16.36
CA LEU A 136 -0.31 18.36 -17.32
C LEU A 136 -0.65 18.83 -18.74
N GLY A 137 -0.83 20.13 -18.98
CA GLY A 137 -0.96 20.70 -20.32
C GLY A 137 -2.10 20.12 -21.18
N GLN A 138 -3.31 19.98 -20.63
CA GLN A 138 -4.50 19.42 -21.31
C GLN A 138 -4.33 18.03 -21.94
N ARG A 139 -3.39 17.20 -21.45
CA ARG A 139 -3.30 15.79 -21.87
C ARG A 139 -4.64 15.06 -21.70
N TRP A 140 -4.98 14.23 -22.68
CA TRP A 140 -6.15 13.36 -22.59
C TRP A 140 -5.97 12.34 -21.46
N ARG A 141 -6.99 12.18 -20.62
CA ARG A 141 -7.00 11.23 -19.50
C ARG A 141 -8.28 10.43 -19.55
N ASP A 142 -8.19 9.11 -19.58
CA ASP A 142 -9.37 8.26 -19.59
C ASP A 142 -10.05 8.27 -18.20
N GLN A 143 -11.34 8.57 -18.18
CA GLN A 143 -12.16 8.42 -16.98
C GLN A 143 -12.37 6.94 -16.67
N LYS A 144 -11.61 6.45 -15.69
CA LYS A 144 -11.82 5.12 -15.10
C LYS A 144 -13.05 5.06 -14.20
N LYS A 145 -13.70 3.90 -14.16
CA LYS A 145 -14.72 3.52 -13.19
C LYS A 145 -14.08 2.66 -12.10
N ILE A 146 -14.08 3.18 -10.89
CA ILE A 146 -13.28 2.65 -9.78
C ILE A 146 -14.22 2.19 -8.66
N LEU A 147 -14.07 0.93 -8.25
CA LEU A 147 -14.71 0.42 -7.04
C LEU A 147 -13.81 0.74 -5.83
N ILE A 148 -14.38 1.28 -4.78
CA ILE A 148 -13.70 1.48 -3.50
C ILE A 148 -14.50 0.76 -2.44
N HIS A 149 -13.87 -0.20 -1.77
CA HIS A 149 -14.49 -0.95 -0.69
C HIS A 149 -13.61 -0.91 0.55
N VAL A 150 -14.09 -0.22 1.59
CA VAL A 150 -13.36 0.00 2.83
C VAL A 150 -13.79 -1.06 3.84
N GLY A 151 -13.07 -2.19 3.85
CA GLY A 151 -13.44 -3.39 4.59
C GLY A 151 -13.29 -3.25 6.11
N PHE A 152 -12.36 -2.42 6.58
CA PHE A 152 -12.15 -2.24 8.03
C PHE A 152 -13.29 -1.47 8.73
N LEU A 153 -14.11 -0.73 7.96
CA LEU A 153 -15.28 0.01 8.47
C LEU A 153 -16.57 -0.82 8.46
N THR A 154 -16.54 -2.07 8.00
CA THR A 154 -17.73 -2.93 7.96
C THR A 154 -18.08 -3.47 9.35
N GLU A 155 -19.35 -3.80 9.56
CA GLU A 155 -19.82 -4.39 10.82
C GLU A 155 -19.21 -5.78 11.04
N GLU A 156 -19.02 -6.54 9.96
CA GLU A 156 -18.45 -7.89 9.95
C GLU A 156 -16.98 -7.93 10.36
N SER A 157 -16.26 -6.82 10.20
CA SER A 157 -14.90 -6.62 10.74
C SER A 157 -14.91 -6.23 12.23
N GLY A 158 -16.09 -6.27 12.86
CA GLY A 158 -16.33 -6.01 14.29
C GLY A 158 -16.62 -4.55 14.64
N ASP A 159 -16.73 -3.66 13.64
CA ASP A 159 -16.88 -2.19 13.79
C ASP A 159 -15.95 -1.59 14.87
N VAL A 160 -14.81 -2.23 15.15
CA VAL A 160 -13.96 -1.98 16.33
C VAL A 160 -13.44 -0.54 16.38
N PHE A 161 -13.35 0.11 15.22
CA PHE A 161 -12.79 1.44 15.05
C PHE A 161 -13.81 2.56 15.23
N SER A 162 -15.08 2.36 14.86
CA SER A 162 -16.09 3.43 14.91
C SER A 162 -16.35 3.93 16.34
N PRO A 163 -16.50 3.08 17.38
CA PRO A 163 -16.62 3.54 18.77
C PRO A 163 -15.32 4.14 19.32
N LYS A 164 -14.16 3.71 18.81
CA LYS A 164 -12.85 4.18 19.27
C LYS A 164 -12.48 5.56 18.71
N VAL A 165 -13.12 6.05 17.65
CA VAL A 165 -12.89 7.41 17.11
C VAL A 165 -13.13 8.47 18.18
N LEU A 166 -14.20 8.33 18.96
CA LEU A 166 -14.57 9.24 20.06
C LEU A 166 -13.63 9.13 21.27
N LYS A 167 -12.82 8.06 21.35
CA LYS A 167 -11.86 7.79 22.43
C LYS A 167 -10.41 8.02 22.00
N GLY A 168 -10.17 8.66 20.85
CA GLY A 168 -8.82 8.97 20.38
C GLY A 168 -8.08 7.79 19.74
N GLY A 169 -8.82 6.78 19.27
CA GLY A 169 -8.29 5.58 18.62
C GLY A 169 -7.50 5.85 17.34
N PRO A 170 -6.99 4.80 16.66
CA PRO A 170 -6.17 4.96 15.46
C PRO A 170 -6.98 5.59 14.33
N LEU A 171 -6.64 6.83 13.98
CA LEU A 171 -7.32 7.61 12.92
C LEU A 171 -6.53 7.62 11.60
N GLY A 172 -5.34 7.02 11.56
CA GLY A 172 -4.43 7.10 10.42
C GLY A 172 -5.04 6.53 9.14
N GLU A 173 -5.60 5.33 9.23
CA GLU A 173 -6.27 4.66 8.10
C GLU A 173 -7.46 5.48 7.59
N MET A 174 -8.24 6.10 8.47
CA MET A 174 -9.36 6.97 8.07
C MET A 174 -8.91 8.24 7.38
N VAL A 175 -7.79 8.83 7.83
CA VAL A 175 -7.15 9.97 7.15
C VAL A 175 -6.76 9.58 5.74
N GLN A 176 -6.03 8.47 5.58
CA GLN A 176 -5.60 7.97 4.29
C GLN A 176 -6.78 7.65 3.36
N TRP A 177 -7.81 6.95 3.83
CA TRP A 177 -8.99 6.65 3.02
C TRP A 177 -9.76 7.90 2.60
N ALA A 178 -9.89 8.92 3.46
CA ALA A 178 -10.56 10.17 3.12
C ALA A 178 -9.82 10.91 1.99
N ASP A 179 -8.51 10.91 2.05
CA ASP A 179 -7.65 11.59 1.07
C ASP A 179 -7.60 10.79 -0.24
N ILE A 180 -7.59 9.45 -0.21
CA ILE A 180 -7.69 8.58 -1.41
C ILE A 180 -9.01 8.85 -2.15
N LEU A 181 -10.14 8.83 -1.43
CA LEU A 181 -11.46 9.09 -2.01
C LEU A 181 -11.52 10.47 -2.67
N THR A 182 -10.95 11.46 -2.00
CA THR A 182 -10.91 12.84 -2.51
C THR A 182 -10.01 12.94 -3.74
N ALA A 183 -8.79 12.39 -3.70
CA ALA A 183 -7.88 12.41 -4.84
C ALA A 183 -8.50 11.75 -6.09
N LEU A 184 -9.11 10.58 -5.95
CA LEU A 184 -9.75 9.87 -7.06
C LEU A 184 -10.93 10.67 -7.66
N HIS A 185 -11.74 11.30 -6.81
CA HIS A 185 -12.86 12.13 -7.26
C HIS A 185 -12.39 13.40 -7.95
N VAL A 186 -11.44 14.11 -7.35
CA VAL A 186 -10.85 15.36 -7.87
C VAL A 186 -10.17 15.12 -9.21
N LEU A 187 -9.49 13.99 -9.40
CA LEU A 187 -8.91 13.60 -10.69
C LEU A 187 -9.97 13.35 -11.79
N GLY A 188 -11.24 13.19 -11.43
CA GLY A 188 -12.35 13.09 -12.38
C GLY A 188 -12.88 11.68 -12.63
N HIS A 189 -12.52 10.71 -11.78
CA HIS A 189 -12.93 9.31 -11.95
C HIS A 189 -14.36 9.03 -11.48
N ASN A 190 -14.97 7.97 -12.01
CA ASN A 190 -16.31 7.55 -11.60
C ASN A 190 -16.20 6.56 -10.43
N LEU A 191 -16.53 7.01 -9.23
CA LEU A 191 -16.35 6.21 -8.01
C LEU A 191 -17.62 5.45 -7.68
N LYS A 192 -17.46 4.17 -7.31
CA LYS A 192 -18.48 3.38 -6.64
C LYS A 192 -17.94 2.98 -5.27
N ILE A 193 -18.48 3.61 -4.23
CA ILE A 193 -18.01 3.43 -2.85
C ILE A 193 -18.90 2.40 -2.15
N SER A 194 -18.28 1.56 -1.32
CA SER A 194 -18.91 0.59 -0.45
C SER A 194 -18.25 0.62 0.92
N MET A 195 -19.05 0.76 1.97
CA MET A 195 -18.62 0.79 3.37
C MET A 195 -19.24 -0.35 4.19
N SER A 196 -20.00 -1.24 3.55
CA SER A 196 -20.61 -2.44 4.15
C SER A 196 -20.57 -3.63 3.20
N VAL A 197 -20.59 -4.85 3.75
CA VAL A 197 -20.65 -6.08 2.94
C VAL A 197 -21.95 -6.15 2.13
N LYS A 198 -23.07 -5.64 2.66
CA LYS A 198 -24.35 -5.59 1.93
C LYS A 198 -24.27 -4.72 0.67
N GLU A 199 -23.62 -3.57 0.74
CA GLU A 199 -23.38 -2.74 -0.45
C GLU A 199 -22.43 -3.41 -1.43
N LEU A 200 -21.35 -4.03 -0.92
CA LEU A 200 -20.42 -4.80 -1.75
C LEU A 200 -21.18 -5.92 -2.49
N GLN A 201 -21.99 -6.70 -1.77
CA GLN A 201 -22.89 -7.70 -2.34
C GLN A 201 -23.83 -7.10 -3.36
N GLY A 202 -24.52 -6.00 -3.08
CA GLY A 202 -25.44 -5.36 -4.03
C GLY A 202 -24.74 -4.86 -5.30
N ILE A 203 -23.49 -4.41 -5.18
CA ILE A 203 -22.64 -4.05 -6.33
C ILE A 203 -22.22 -5.29 -7.10
N MET A 204 -21.80 -6.34 -6.40
CA MET A 204 -21.30 -7.58 -7.00
C MET A 204 -22.43 -8.44 -7.58
N LEU A 205 -23.63 -8.48 -7.00
CA LEU A 205 -24.80 -9.22 -7.50
C LEU A 205 -25.33 -8.67 -8.83
N LYS A 206 -25.07 -7.41 -9.15
CA LYS A 206 -25.31 -6.86 -10.49
C LYS A 206 -24.32 -7.40 -11.54
N VAL A 207 -23.29 -8.12 -11.10
CA VAL A 207 -22.19 -8.68 -11.91
C VAL A 207 -22.17 -10.21 -11.83
N VAL A 208 -22.57 -10.79 -10.69
CA VAL A 208 -22.60 -12.22 -10.40
C VAL A 208 -24.04 -12.73 -10.57
N PHE A 209 -24.36 -13.34 -11.71
CA PHE A 209 -25.54 -14.20 -11.79
C PHE A 209 -25.21 -15.51 -11.08
N ASN A 210 -25.86 -15.75 -9.93
CA ASN A 210 -25.76 -16.89 -9.02
C ASN A 210 -24.53 -16.98 -8.12
N ARG A 211 -24.80 -17.29 -6.83
CA ARG A 211 -23.83 -17.78 -5.84
C ARG A 211 -23.37 -19.22 -6.16
N GLY A 212 -23.06 -19.49 -7.43
CA GLY A 212 -22.63 -20.81 -7.89
C GLY A 212 -21.14 -21.02 -7.71
N SER A 213 -20.68 -22.25 -7.91
CA SER A 213 -19.27 -22.63 -7.88
C SER A 213 -18.48 -22.04 -9.06
N CYS A 214 -19.17 -21.62 -10.12
CA CYS A 214 -18.57 -21.11 -11.34
C CYS A 214 -18.21 -19.61 -11.28
N PRO A 215 -17.16 -19.17 -12.01
CA PRO A 215 -16.79 -17.76 -12.17
C PRO A 215 -17.87 -16.87 -12.81
N LEU A 216 -17.75 -15.55 -12.62
CA LEU A 216 -18.56 -14.48 -13.25
C LEU A 216 -18.68 -14.67 -14.77
N THR A 217 -19.92 -14.54 -15.27
CA THR A 217 -20.27 -14.67 -16.69
C THR A 217 -19.90 -13.44 -17.55
N GLY A 218 -19.37 -12.37 -16.94
CA GLY A 218 -19.02 -11.12 -17.63
C GLY A 218 -17.74 -10.45 -17.12
N PRO A 219 -17.18 -9.50 -17.89
CA PRO A 219 -16.02 -8.73 -17.48
C PRO A 219 -16.36 -7.88 -16.25
N LEU A 220 -15.40 -7.73 -15.34
CA LEU A 220 -15.52 -6.83 -14.20
C LEU A 220 -15.91 -5.42 -14.71
N PRO A 221 -16.99 -4.80 -14.21
CA PRO A 221 -17.47 -3.52 -14.73
C PRO A 221 -16.69 -2.32 -14.16
N PHE A 222 -15.50 -2.58 -13.60
CA PHE A 222 -14.62 -1.63 -12.93
C PHE A 222 -13.23 -1.79 -13.51
N ASP A 223 -12.57 -0.67 -13.80
CA ASP A 223 -11.20 -0.65 -14.31
C ASP A 223 -10.17 -0.88 -13.19
N LEU A 224 -10.50 -0.43 -11.97
CA LEU A 224 -9.67 -0.53 -10.77
C LEU A 224 -10.52 -0.81 -9.53
N ILE A 225 -9.94 -1.50 -8.56
CA ILE A 225 -10.54 -1.75 -7.24
C ILE A 225 -9.56 -1.30 -6.17
N TYR A 226 -9.96 -0.38 -5.30
CA TYR A 226 -9.22 -0.04 -4.07
C TYR A 226 -9.89 -0.70 -2.87
N THR A 227 -9.12 -1.42 -2.07
CA THR A 227 -9.62 -2.06 -0.86
C THR A 227 -8.52 -2.23 0.19
N ASP A 228 -8.84 -2.78 1.36
CA ASP A 228 -7.89 -3.14 2.42
C ASP A 228 -7.87 -4.66 2.63
N TYR A 229 -7.12 -5.15 3.62
CA TYR A 229 -7.05 -6.58 3.95
C TYR A 229 -8.40 -7.21 4.30
N HIS A 230 -9.23 -6.50 5.07
CA HIS A 230 -10.55 -6.98 5.43
C HIS A 230 -11.46 -7.06 4.20
N GLY A 231 -11.37 -6.06 3.34
CA GLY A 231 -12.13 -5.98 2.09
C GLY A 231 -11.69 -7.01 1.07
N LEU A 232 -10.39 -7.34 0.99
CA LEU A 232 -9.89 -8.48 0.21
C LEU A 232 -10.52 -9.80 0.67
N GLN A 233 -10.56 -10.04 1.97
CA GLN A 233 -11.17 -11.24 2.54
C GLN A 233 -12.67 -11.31 2.23
N GLN A 234 -13.37 -10.19 2.38
CA GLN A 234 -14.79 -10.08 2.04
C GLN A 234 -15.00 -10.29 0.53
N MET A 235 -14.18 -9.71 -0.34
CA MET A 235 -14.26 -9.93 -1.78
C MET A 235 -13.97 -11.38 -2.16
N LYS A 236 -12.99 -12.04 -1.53
CA LYS A 236 -12.68 -13.46 -1.75
C LYS A 236 -13.90 -14.34 -1.44
N GLN A 237 -14.63 -14.05 -0.37
CA GLN A 237 -15.84 -14.77 0.00
C GLN A 237 -16.99 -14.59 -1.01
N HIS A 238 -17.11 -13.42 -1.64
CA HIS A 238 -18.23 -13.10 -2.53
C HIS A 238 -17.95 -13.34 -4.01
N MET A 239 -16.72 -13.07 -4.47
CA MET A 239 -16.30 -13.23 -5.86
C MET A 239 -15.73 -14.62 -6.14
N GLY A 240 -15.34 -15.38 -5.10
CA GLY A 240 -14.80 -16.73 -5.23
C GLY A 240 -13.63 -16.80 -6.21
N LEU A 241 -13.70 -17.73 -7.16
CA LEU A 241 -12.67 -17.96 -8.17
C LEU A 241 -12.44 -16.77 -9.10
N SER A 242 -13.43 -15.91 -9.30
CA SER A 242 -13.29 -14.73 -10.18
C SER A 242 -12.33 -13.68 -9.63
N LEU A 243 -12.06 -13.68 -8.32
CA LEU A 243 -11.05 -12.80 -7.74
C LEU A 243 -9.66 -13.12 -8.31
N LYS A 244 -9.34 -14.40 -8.57
CA LYS A 244 -8.05 -14.80 -9.17
C LYS A 244 -7.84 -14.18 -10.54
N LYS A 245 -8.89 -14.14 -11.38
CA LYS A 245 -8.84 -13.53 -12.72
C LYS A 245 -8.64 -12.02 -12.67
N HIS A 246 -9.31 -11.36 -11.73
CA HIS A 246 -9.36 -9.89 -11.65
C HIS A 246 -8.35 -9.29 -10.67
N LYS A 247 -7.42 -10.10 -10.13
CA LYS A 247 -6.45 -9.65 -9.13
C LYS A 247 -5.61 -8.46 -9.59
N CYS A 248 -5.32 -8.34 -10.88
CA CYS A 248 -4.51 -7.25 -11.45
C CYS A 248 -5.15 -5.84 -11.31
N HIS A 249 -6.48 -5.77 -11.18
CA HIS A 249 -7.20 -4.51 -10.98
C HIS A 249 -7.14 -3.99 -9.54
N ILE A 250 -6.69 -4.83 -8.60
CA ILE A 250 -6.77 -4.55 -7.17
C ILE A 250 -5.59 -3.66 -6.74
N ARG A 251 -5.88 -2.73 -5.86
CA ARG A 251 -4.94 -1.90 -5.10
C ARG A 251 -5.29 -2.03 -3.62
N VAL A 252 -4.33 -2.47 -2.81
CA VAL A 252 -4.56 -2.87 -1.42
C VAL A 252 -3.93 -1.83 -0.51
N ILE A 253 -4.75 -1.06 0.20
CA ILE A 253 -4.27 -0.11 1.21
C ILE A 253 -3.75 -0.90 2.41
N ASP A 254 -2.46 -0.80 2.65
CA ASP A 254 -1.72 -1.52 3.67
C ASP A 254 -0.69 -0.60 4.32
N THR A 255 -1.05 -0.05 5.49
CA THR A 255 -0.27 0.96 6.22
C THR A 255 1.20 0.61 6.35
N PHE A 256 1.52 -0.63 6.74
CA PHE A 256 2.88 -1.05 7.12
C PHE A 256 3.63 -1.81 6.02
N GLY A 257 2.94 -2.17 4.93
CA GLY A 257 3.52 -2.84 3.79
C GLY A 257 3.64 -4.36 3.95
N THR A 258 3.87 -5.00 2.82
CA THR A 258 3.88 -6.45 2.64
C THR A 258 5.04 -6.85 1.75
N GLU A 259 5.98 -7.60 2.32
CA GLU A 259 7.15 -8.08 1.58
C GLU A 259 6.81 -9.34 0.75
N PRO A 260 7.46 -9.53 -0.41
CA PRO A 260 7.23 -10.68 -1.29
C PRO A 260 7.30 -12.04 -0.59
N ALA A 261 8.23 -12.20 0.35
CA ALA A 261 8.41 -13.43 1.13
C ALA A 261 7.18 -13.82 1.98
N TYR A 262 6.34 -12.86 2.38
CA TYR A 262 5.10 -13.08 3.13
C TYR A 262 3.85 -13.07 2.24
N ASN A 263 3.95 -12.49 1.04
CA ASN A 263 2.85 -12.44 0.07
C ASN A 263 2.68 -13.78 -0.68
N HIS A 264 3.78 -14.44 -1.02
CA HIS A 264 3.74 -15.70 -1.76
C HIS A 264 3.42 -16.88 -0.83
N GLU A 265 2.22 -17.46 -0.93
CA GLU A 265 1.68 -18.45 0.01
C GLU A 265 2.55 -19.71 0.18
N GLU A 266 2.90 -20.38 -0.92
CA GLU A 266 3.68 -21.62 -0.87
C GLU A 266 5.10 -21.38 -0.33
N TYR A 267 5.76 -20.34 -0.84
CA TYR A 267 7.08 -19.92 -0.39
C TYR A 267 7.10 -19.58 1.10
N ALA A 268 6.13 -18.78 1.54
CA ALA A 268 6.02 -18.34 2.93
C ALA A 268 5.79 -19.51 3.88
N THR A 269 4.92 -20.45 3.50
CA THR A 269 4.64 -21.68 4.27
C THR A 269 5.87 -22.57 4.36
N LEU A 270 6.58 -22.77 3.24
CA LEU A 270 7.78 -23.62 3.18
C LEU A 270 8.94 -23.06 4.02
N HIS A 271 9.12 -21.74 4.04
CA HIS A 271 10.24 -21.07 4.71
C HIS A 271 9.89 -20.52 6.10
N GLY A 272 8.67 -20.78 6.59
CA GLY A 272 8.26 -20.39 7.95
C GLY A 272 7.92 -18.91 8.14
N TYR A 273 7.65 -18.17 7.07
CA TYR A 273 7.20 -16.77 7.12
C TYR A 273 5.73 -16.69 7.56
N ARG A 274 5.52 -16.74 8.88
CA ARG A 274 4.18 -16.69 9.48
C ARG A 274 3.63 -15.26 9.52
N THR A 275 2.42 -15.08 9.02
CA THR A 275 1.69 -13.81 9.04
C THR A 275 0.19 -14.02 9.23
N ASN A 276 -0.48 -13.02 9.80
CA ASN A 276 -1.94 -12.97 9.93
C ASN A 276 -2.62 -12.29 8.73
N TRP A 277 -1.84 -11.67 7.83
CA TRP A 277 -2.36 -10.77 6.79
C TRP A 277 -1.95 -11.17 5.37
N GLY A 278 -0.80 -11.82 5.18
CA GLY A 278 -0.23 -12.12 3.85
C GLY A 278 -0.92 -13.26 3.07
N TYR A 279 -0.15 -13.95 2.23
CA TYR A 279 -0.59 -15.09 1.39
C TYR A 279 -1.61 -14.77 0.29
N TRP A 280 -1.51 -13.59 -0.34
CA TRP A 280 -2.46 -13.19 -1.40
C TRP A 280 -1.95 -13.42 -2.82
N ASN A 281 -0.67 -13.74 -3.01
CA ASN A 281 -0.06 -13.97 -4.33
C ASN A 281 -0.34 -12.83 -5.33
N LEU A 282 -0.35 -11.60 -4.84
CA LEU A 282 -0.49 -10.37 -5.63
C LEU A 282 0.89 -9.91 -6.12
N ASN A 283 0.93 -9.04 -7.13
CA ASN A 283 2.17 -8.30 -7.39
C ASN A 283 2.41 -7.37 -6.19
N ALA A 284 3.61 -7.39 -5.59
CA ALA A 284 3.88 -6.64 -4.36
C ALA A 284 3.65 -5.11 -4.52
N ARG A 285 3.79 -4.56 -5.73
CA ARG A 285 3.49 -3.16 -6.01
C ARG A 285 2.00 -2.81 -5.92
N GLN A 286 1.10 -3.79 -5.83
CA GLN A 286 -0.33 -3.56 -5.62
C GLN A 286 -0.67 -3.14 -4.19
N TYR A 287 0.20 -3.45 -3.22
CA TYR A 287 0.08 -2.95 -1.86
C TYR A 287 0.49 -1.48 -1.81
N MET A 288 -0.22 -0.71 -0.99
CA MET A 288 -0.19 0.74 -0.98
C MET A 288 0.01 1.27 0.44
N THR A 289 1.22 1.76 0.72
CA THR A 289 1.68 2.09 2.08
C THR A 289 1.37 3.51 2.51
N MET A 290 1.35 3.72 3.84
CA MET A 290 1.18 5.04 4.46
C MET A 290 2.43 5.92 4.33
N PHE A 291 3.61 5.31 4.36
CA PHE A 291 4.90 5.97 4.18
C PHE A 291 5.76 5.16 3.20
N PRO A 292 6.75 5.78 2.53
CA PRO A 292 7.60 5.11 1.55
C PRO A 292 8.69 4.25 2.20
N HIS A 293 8.33 3.39 3.17
CA HIS A 293 9.27 2.53 3.92
C HIS A 293 9.46 1.13 3.30
N THR A 294 8.64 0.73 2.33
CA THR A 294 8.70 -0.59 1.71
C THR A 294 8.70 -0.44 0.18
N PRO A 295 9.88 -0.38 -0.48
CA PRO A 295 9.98 -0.14 -1.93
C PRO A 295 9.44 -1.31 -2.78
N ASP A 296 9.24 -2.49 -2.19
CA ASP A 296 8.49 -3.58 -2.82
C ASP A 296 7.02 -3.21 -3.10
N ASN A 297 6.48 -2.24 -2.36
CA ASN A 297 5.12 -1.76 -2.45
C ASN A 297 5.06 -0.36 -3.08
N SER A 298 3.84 0.08 -3.44
CA SER A 298 3.62 1.46 -3.88
C SER A 298 3.39 2.37 -2.69
N PHE A 299 4.01 3.55 -2.68
CA PHE A 299 3.71 4.56 -1.67
C PHE A 299 2.40 5.28 -2.02
N MET A 300 1.37 5.20 -1.16
CA MET A 300 0.11 5.92 -1.35
C MET A 300 0.08 7.23 -0.55
N GLY A 301 0.46 7.18 0.72
CA GLY A 301 0.50 8.37 1.58
C GLY A 301 -0.87 8.91 1.94
N PHE A 302 -0.87 10.18 2.34
CA PHE A 302 -2.02 10.98 2.76
C PHE A 302 -1.66 12.47 2.62
N VAL A 303 -2.55 13.37 3.01
CA VAL A 303 -2.33 14.82 2.94
C VAL A 303 -2.23 15.42 4.34
N SER A 304 -1.36 16.41 4.51
CA SER A 304 -1.40 17.32 5.66
C SER A 304 -1.87 18.71 5.22
N GLU A 305 -2.37 19.50 6.16
CA GLU A 305 -2.87 20.84 5.85
C GLU A 305 -1.72 21.76 5.40
N GLU A 306 -1.87 22.35 4.22
CA GLU A 306 -0.92 23.33 3.69
C GLU A 306 -1.17 24.70 4.32
N LEU A 307 -0.11 25.34 4.82
CA LEU A 307 -0.14 26.70 5.35
C LEU A 307 0.30 27.70 4.30
N ASN A 308 -0.42 28.82 4.19
CA ASN A 308 -0.02 29.94 3.35
C ASN A 308 1.18 30.71 3.95
N GLU A 309 1.89 31.48 3.12
CA GLU A 309 3.08 32.24 3.57
C GLU A 309 2.78 33.25 4.70
N THR A 310 1.60 33.86 4.70
CA THR A 310 1.15 34.75 5.78
C THR A 310 0.93 33.99 7.09
N GLU A 311 0.34 32.79 7.02
CA GLU A 311 0.12 31.93 8.18
C GLU A 311 1.44 31.41 8.73
N LYS A 312 2.38 31.00 7.87
CA LYS A 312 3.72 30.59 8.28
C LYS A 312 4.42 31.69 9.07
N ARG A 313 4.42 32.93 8.56
CA ARG A 313 5.00 34.09 9.27
C ARG A 313 4.29 34.36 10.60
N SER A 314 2.97 34.29 10.63
CA SER A 314 2.19 34.47 11.86
C SER A 314 2.52 33.40 12.92
N ILE A 315 2.66 32.14 12.49
CA ILE A 315 3.03 31.04 13.38
C ILE A 315 4.44 31.22 13.94
N GLN A 316 5.39 31.64 13.11
CA GLN A 316 6.76 31.93 13.56
C GLN A 316 6.81 33.05 14.61
N GLN A 317 6.01 34.10 14.43
CA GLN A 317 5.94 35.24 15.35
C GLN A 317 5.25 34.90 16.68
N ASN A 318 4.22 34.05 16.64
CA ASN A 318 3.38 33.73 17.80
C ASN A 318 3.79 32.43 18.52
N LYS A 319 4.93 31.83 18.16
CA LYS A 319 5.38 30.56 18.74
C LYS A 319 5.84 30.73 20.17
N VAL A 320 5.34 29.88 21.06
CA VAL A 320 5.75 29.84 22.47
C VAL A 320 6.97 28.95 22.59
N ASN A 321 8.12 29.54 22.88
CA ASN A 321 9.41 28.82 22.86
C ASN A 321 9.56 27.73 23.93
N ASN A 322 8.84 27.83 25.04
CA ASN A 322 8.90 26.92 26.17
C ASN A 322 7.66 26.02 26.29
N MET A 323 7.06 25.61 25.16
CA MET A 323 5.85 24.78 25.14
C MET A 323 6.09 23.48 24.37
N ALA A 324 5.81 22.34 25.00
CA ALA A 324 5.89 21.01 24.41
C ALA A 324 4.52 20.33 24.41
N VAL A 325 4.17 19.66 23.31
CA VAL A 325 2.96 18.85 23.18
C VAL A 325 3.35 17.39 23.01
N VAL A 326 2.76 16.52 23.82
CA VAL A 326 3.05 15.09 23.83
C VAL A 326 2.21 14.34 22.81
N TYR A 327 2.86 13.44 22.08
CA TYR A 327 2.23 12.48 21.19
C TYR A 327 1.87 11.19 21.95
N GLY A 328 0.70 11.19 22.58
CA GLY A 328 0.17 10.01 23.26
C GLY A 328 -1.23 10.28 23.78
N LYS A 329 -2.26 9.70 23.13
CA LYS A 329 -3.67 9.97 23.43
C LYS A 329 -4.29 9.05 24.49
N GLU A 330 -3.59 7.97 24.85
CA GLU A 330 -4.03 7.01 25.87
C GLU A 330 -3.10 7.05 27.08
N ALA A 331 -3.65 6.97 28.29
CA ALA A 331 -2.87 7.01 29.53
C ALA A 331 -1.84 5.87 29.63
N SER A 332 -2.11 4.71 29.02
CA SER A 332 -1.18 3.58 28.91
C SER A 332 0.17 3.97 28.27
N MET A 333 0.16 4.92 27.32
CA MET A 333 1.37 5.38 26.61
C MET A 333 2.29 6.21 27.50
N TRP A 334 1.77 6.76 28.60
CA TRP A 334 2.51 7.62 29.54
C TRP A 334 3.20 6.83 30.65
N LYS A 335 2.90 5.54 30.79
CA LYS A 335 3.47 4.69 31.85
C LYS A 335 4.99 4.54 31.69
N GLY A 336 5.72 4.82 32.77
CA GLY A 336 7.18 4.69 32.82
C GLY A 336 7.93 5.78 32.04
N LYS A 337 7.29 6.94 31.82
CA LYS A 337 7.85 8.07 31.06
C LYS A 337 8.21 9.27 31.94
N ASP A 338 8.06 9.14 33.25
CA ASP A 338 8.19 10.23 34.23
C ASP A 338 9.59 10.86 34.22
N SER A 339 10.65 10.03 34.15
CA SER A 339 12.04 10.48 34.26
C SER A 339 12.44 11.53 33.22
N PHE A 340 12.16 11.30 31.94
CA PHE A 340 12.50 12.27 30.89
C PHE A 340 11.47 13.41 30.81
N LEU A 341 10.21 13.18 31.23
CA LEU A 341 9.22 14.24 31.33
C LEU A 341 9.58 15.26 32.42
N GLU A 342 10.15 14.82 33.54
CA GLU A 342 10.68 15.71 34.58
C GLU A 342 11.86 16.55 34.06
N ILE A 343 12.75 15.96 33.25
CA ILE A 343 13.84 16.71 32.60
C ILE A 343 13.24 17.75 31.65
N LEU A 344 12.28 17.36 30.82
CA LEU A 344 11.61 18.27 29.89
C LEU A 344 10.90 19.42 30.63
N HIS A 345 10.24 19.12 31.75
CA HIS A 345 9.48 20.08 32.54
C HIS A 345 10.35 21.22 33.11
N LYS A 346 11.65 20.99 33.32
CA LYS A 346 12.60 22.04 33.74
C LYS A 346 12.75 23.16 32.69
N TYR A 347 12.48 22.87 31.42
CA TYR A 347 12.68 23.80 30.32
C TYR A 347 11.38 24.24 29.63
N MET A 348 10.35 23.38 29.62
CA MET A 348 9.11 23.61 28.89
C MET A 348 7.87 23.21 29.69
N GLU A 349 6.76 23.91 29.45
CA GLU A 349 5.43 23.45 29.85
C GLU A 349 5.02 22.25 29.01
N VAL A 350 4.55 21.18 29.66
CA VAL A 350 4.17 19.92 29.01
C VAL A 350 2.66 19.85 28.84
N HIS A 351 2.21 19.71 27.60
CA HIS A 351 0.81 19.64 27.20
C HIS A 351 0.45 18.24 26.69
N GLY A 352 -0.73 17.74 27.05
CA GLY A 352 -1.25 16.44 26.61
C GLY A 352 -2.63 16.55 25.98
N THR A 353 -2.99 15.56 25.15
CA THR A 353 -4.36 15.41 24.58
C THR A 353 -4.90 14.02 24.89
N VAL A 354 -4.86 13.67 26.18
CA VAL A 354 -5.15 12.32 26.67
C VAL A 354 -6.64 12.18 26.93
N TYR A 355 -7.23 11.09 26.42
CA TYR A 355 -8.60 10.72 26.73
C TYR A 355 -8.78 10.40 28.21
N TYR A 356 -9.87 10.89 28.80
CA TYR A 356 -10.31 10.51 30.14
C TYR A 356 -11.83 10.47 30.19
N GLU A 357 -12.36 9.55 30.98
CA GLU A 357 -13.79 9.54 31.32
C GLU A 357 -14.02 10.57 32.43
N THR A 358 -15.10 11.35 32.34
CA THR A 358 -15.39 12.49 33.24
C THR A 358 -15.37 12.16 34.74
N GLN A 359 -15.42 10.87 35.11
CA GLN A 359 -15.40 10.40 36.49
C GLN A 359 -14.02 9.97 37.00
N ARG A 360 -12.98 9.86 36.15
CA ARG A 360 -11.62 9.47 36.56
C ARG A 360 -10.58 10.35 35.87
N PRO A 361 -9.79 11.16 36.60
CA PRO A 361 -8.70 11.91 35.99
C PRO A 361 -7.69 10.93 35.37
N PRO A 362 -7.09 11.28 34.22
CA PRO A 362 -6.13 10.41 33.54
C PRO A 362 -4.87 10.22 34.39
N GLU A 363 -4.28 9.02 34.35
CA GLU A 363 -2.97 8.71 34.92
C GLU A 363 -1.86 9.42 34.13
N VAL A 364 -1.72 10.73 34.36
CA VAL A 364 -0.65 11.58 33.80
C VAL A 364 0.03 12.38 34.93
N PRO A 365 1.32 12.73 34.80
CA PRO A 365 2.01 13.53 35.81
C PRO A 365 1.29 14.85 36.10
N ALA A 366 1.27 15.28 37.37
CA ALA A 366 0.48 16.43 37.84
C ALA A 366 0.85 17.77 37.16
N PHE A 367 2.08 17.90 36.68
CA PHE A 367 2.55 19.10 35.97
C PHE A 367 2.07 19.17 34.51
N VAL A 368 1.45 18.10 33.98
CA VAL A 368 0.98 18.04 32.59
C VAL A 368 -0.36 18.78 32.45
N LYS A 369 -0.39 19.77 31.55
CA LYS A 369 -1.63 20.45 31.16
C LYS A 369 -2.37 19.61 30.13
N ASN A 370 -3.29 18.76 30.58
CA ASN A 370 -4.11 17.94 29.69
C ASN A 370 -5.30 18.73 29.11
N HIS A 371 -5.44 18.70 27.79
CA HIS A 371 -6.53 19.37 27.04
C HIS A 371 -7.68 18.42 26.70
N GLY A 372 -7.57 17.14 27.07
CA GLY A 372 -8.52 16.12 26.63
C GLY A 372 -8.38 15.82 25.14
N LEU A 373 -9.36 15.12 24.57
CA LEU A 373 -9.39 14.90 23.13
C LEU A 373 -9.87 16.16 22.41
N LEU A 374 -8.96 16.74 21.66
CA LEU A 374 -9.23 17.93 20.86
C LEU A 374 -9.74 17.56 19.46
N PRO A 375 -10.75 18.28 18.93
CA PRO A 375 -11.03 18.29 17.51
C PRO A 375 -9.79 18.72 16.70
N GLN A 376 -9.71 18.28 15.44
CA GLN A 376 -8.53 18.51 14.60
C GLN A 376 -8.11 20.00 14.49
N HIS A 377 -9.07 20.92 14.41
CA HIS A 377 -8.77 22.35 14.29
C HIS A 377 -8.15 22.94 15.57
N GLU A 378 -8.62 22.50 16.75
CA GLU A 378 -8.06 22.91 18.04
C GLU A 378 -6.68 22.29 18.27
N LEU A 379 -6.49 21.03 17.85
CA LEU A 379 -5.18 20.40 17.87
C LEU A 379 -4.17 21.17 17.02
N GLN A 380 -4.55 21.60 15.82
CA GLN A 380 -3.68 22.44 14.98
C GLN A 380 -3.37 23.79 15.63
N GLN A 381 -4.35 24.45 16.26
CA GLN A 381 -4.10 25.69 17.00
C GLN A 381 -3.11 25.49 18.15
N LEU A 382 -3.20 24.35 18.85
CA LEU A 382 -2.24 23.98 19.90
C LEU A 382 -0.83 23.76 19.31
N LEU A 383 -0.71 23.02 18.21
CA LEU A 383 0.56 22.77 17.52
C LEU A 383 1.19 24.05 16.95
N ARG A 384 0.38 24.99 16.45
CA ARG A 384 0.86 26.31 15.97
C ARG A 384 1.53 27.12 17.08
N LYS A 385 1.12 26.94 18.34
CA LYS A 385 1.73 27.60 19.51
C LYS A 385 2.94 26.85 20.05
N ALA A 386 2.91 25.52 20.04
CA ALA A 386 3.95 24.70 20.64
C ALA A 386 5.29 24.79 19.92
N LYS A 387 6.41 24.72 20.65
CA LYS A 387 7.75 24.62 20.07
C LYS A 387 8.11 23.18 19.70
N LEU A 388 7.78 22.26 20.61
CA LEU A 388 8.20 20.87 20.58
C LEU A 388 6.98 19.95 20.49
N PHE A 389 7.07 18.94 19.63
CA PHE A 389 6.18 17.79 19.63
C PHE A 389 7.00 16.56 20.03
N ILE A 390 6.64 15.88 21.12
CA ILE A 390 7.45 14.79 21.69
C ILE A 390 6.75 13.44 21.53
N GLY A 391 7.42 12.51 20.88
CA GLY A 391 7.03 11.11 20.74
C GLY A 391 7.50 10.26 21.93
N PHE A 392 6.69 9.27 22.33
CA PHE A 392 7.03 8.33 23.42
C PHE A 392 7.51 6.95 22.96
N GLY A 393 7.57 6.73 21.64
CA GLY A 393 7.91 5.46 21.01
C GLY A 393 6.69 4.71 20.47
N PHE A 394 5.48 5.13 20.82
CA PHE A 394 4.22 4.60 20.28
C PHE A 394 3.19 5.73 20.22
N PRO A 395 2.31 5.79 19.20
CA PRO A 395 2.19 4.87 18.06
C PRO A 395 3.30 5.04 17.01
N TYR A 396 3.56 3.97 16.25
CA TYR A 396 4.54 3.95 15.16
C TYR A 396 3.97 4.59 13.90
N GLU A 397 4.81 5.36 13.18
CA GLU A 397 4.53 5.82 11.81
C GLU A 397 3.10 6.37 11.62
N GLY A 398 2.67 7.23 12.54
CA GLY A 398 1.39 7.92 12.47
C GLY A 398 1.48 9.26 11.74
N PRO A 399 0.35 9.89 11.37
CA PRO A 399 0.35 11.17 10.66
C PRO A 399 0.69 12.38 11.55
N ALA A 400 0.51 12.28 12.87
CA ALA A 400 0.59 13.41 13.78
C ALA A 400 1.96 14.11 13.82
N PRO A 401 3.12 13.41 13.76
CA PRO A 401 4.42 14.06 13.65
C PRO A 401 4.56 14.94 12.41
N LEU A 402 4.04 14.52 11.25
CA LEU A 402 4.03 15.35 10.04
C LEU A 402 3.12 16.56 10.20
N GLU A 403 1.96 16.42 10.83
CA GLU A 403 1.08 17.57 11.15
C GLU A 403 1.78 18.57 12.09
N ALA A 404 2.55 18.09 13.07
CA ALA A 404 3.31 18.94 13.98
C ALA A 404 4.44 19.70 13.26
N ILE A 405 5.23 19.02 12.44
CA ILE A 405 6.31 19.65 11.63
C ILE A 405 5.71 20.66 10.63
N ALA A 406 4.57 20.32 10.03
CA ALA A 406 3.83 21.23 9.15
C ALA A 406 3.31 22.48 9.85
N ASN A 407 3.14 22.45 11.19
CA ASN A 407 2.82 23.63 12.01
C ASN A 407 4.07 24.23 12.71
N GLY A 408 5.27 23.86 12.26
CA GLY A 408 6.56 24.40 12.69
C GLY A 408 7.07 23.88 14.01
N CYS A 409 6.56 22.76 14.52
CA CYS A 409 7.13 22.10 15.70
C CYS A 409 8.41 21.37 15.32
N ILE A 410 9.35 21.30 16.24
CA ILE A 410 10.43 20.30 16.18
C ILE A 410 9.85 18.99 16.74
N PHE A 411 10.02 17.88 16.02
CA PHE A 411 9.61 16.57 16.48
C PHE A 411 10.79 15.86 17.15
N LEU A 412 10.64 15.56 18.44
CA LEU A 412 11.59 14.76 19.21
C LEU A 412 11.05 13.35 19.35
N GLN A 413 11.83 12.36 18.93
CA GLN A 413 11.43 10.96 18.95
C GLN A 413 12.51 10.06 19.56
N PRO A 414 12.11 8.93 20.16
CA PRO A 414 13.07 7.98 20.69
C PRO A 414 13.74 7.19 19.57
N LYS A 415 15.03 6.90 19.79
CA LYS A 415 15.80 5.89 19.07
C LYS A 415 15.53 4.51 19.66
N PHE A 416 15.43 3.49 18.83
CA PHE A 416 15.27 2.09 19.24
C PHE A 416 16.57 1.32 19.02
N GLN A 417 17.10 0.77 20.11
CA GLN A 417 18.27 -0.11 20.11
C GLN A 417 18.01 -1.27 21.08
N PRO A 418 17.82 -2.51 20.59
CA PRO A 418 17.75 -2.92 19.17
C PRO A 418 16.54 -2.33 18.42
N PRO A 419 16.55 -2.30 17.08
CA PRO A 419 15.39 -1.88 16.30
C PRO A 419 14.19 -2.81 16.55
N HIS A 420 12.98 -2.27 16.43
CA HIS A 420 11.75 -3.06 16.58
C HIS A 420 11.35 -3.72 15.26
N SER A 421 10.94 -4.99 15.31
CA SER A 421 10.46 -5.74 14.16
C SER A 421 9.44 -6.80 14.56
N SER A 422 8.92 -7.55 13.58
CA SER A 422 7.99 -8.66 13.82
C SER A 422 8.58 -9.80 14.66
N LEU A 423 9.91 -9.86 14.80
CA LEU A 423 10.64 -10.87 15.56
C LEU A 423 10.73 -10.57 17.06
N ASN A 424 10.82 -9.29 17.45
CA ASN A 424 11.14 -8.89 18.82
C ASN A 424 10.09 -7.99 19.50
N HIS A 425 9.08 -7.51 18.78
CA HIS A 425 8.10 -6.57 19.33
C HIS A 425 6.65 -7.00 19.06
N GLU A 426 5.82 -7.02 20.11
CA GLU A 426 4.44 -7.55 20.07
C GLU A 426 3.56 -6.86 19.01
N PHE A 427 3.61 -5.53 18.92
CA PHE A 427 2.85 -4.78 17.91
C PHE A 427 3.12 -5.22 16.46
N PHE A 428 4.37 -5.59 16.13
CA PHE A 428 4.75 -5.99 14.77
C PHE A 428 4.57 -7.49 14.54
N ARG A 429 4.30 -8.28 15.59
CA ARG A 429 4.11 -9.73 15.48
C ARG A 429 2.95 -10.05 14.53
N GLY A 430 3.23 -10.94 13.57
CA GLY A 430 2.26 -11.39 12.57
C GLY A 430 2.00 -10.40 11.43
N LYS A 431 2.65 -9.22 11.39
CA LYS A 431 2.65 -8.35 10.20
C LYS A 431 3.48 -9.00 9.08
N PRO A 432 3.08 -8.85 7.80
CA PRO A 432 3.70 -9.52 6.66
C PRO A 432 5.01 -8.84 6.18
N THR A 433 5.91 -8.52 7.10
CA THR A 433 7.18 -7.84 6.81
C THR A 433 8.23 -8.17 7.87
N SER A 434 9.49 -8.27 7.44
CA SER A 434 10.68 -8.37 8.29
C SER A 434 11.34 -7.00 8.56
N ARG A 435 10.74 -5.90 8.10
CA ARG A 435 11.29 -4.55 8.25
C ARG A 435 11.59 -4.20 9.70
N GLU A 436 12.76 -3.62 9.90
CA GLU A 436 13.24 -3.13 11.18
C GLU A 436 12.99 -1.62 11.31
N VAL A 437 12.55 -1.20 12.49
CA VAL A 437 12.18 0.18 12.81
C VAL A 437 13.15 0.71 13.86
N PHE A 438 13.98 1.68 13.48
CA PHE A 438 15.05 2.24 14.32
C PHE A 438 14.63 3.47 15.15
N SER A 439 13.46 4.04 14.87
CA SER A 439 12.88 5.17 15.61
C SER A 439 11.35 5.14 15.52
N GLN A 440 10.67 5.95 16.31
CA GLN A 440 9.20 5.99 16.31
C GLN A 440 8.61 6.29 14.91
N HIS A 441 9.29 7.11 14.13
CA HIS A 441 8.85 7.52 12.81
C HIS A 441 10.04 7.59 11.82
N PRO A 442 10.46 6.43 11.24
CA PRO A 442 11.64 6.35 10.36
C PRO A 442 11.60 7.31 9.16
N TYR A 443 10.42 7.51 8.55
CA TYR A 443 10.30 8.50 7.47
C TYR A 443 10.71 9.92 7.90
N ALA A 444 10.36 10.32 9.13
CA ALA A 444 10.67 11.66 9.63
C ALA A 444 12.17 11.76 9.94
N GLU A 445 12.79 10.67 10.40
CA GLU A 445 14.24 10.59 10.58
C GLU A 445 14.99 10.70 9.26
N GLU A 446 14.63 9.91 8.25
CA GLU A 446 15.40 9.75 7.01
C GLU A 446 15.13 10.85 5.98
N TYR A 447 13.87 11.25 5.78
CA TYR A 447 13.48 12.16 4.69
C TYR A 447 13.32 13.61 5.15
N ILE A 448 13.20 13.86 6.45
CA ILE A 448 13.08 15.22 7.01
C ILE A 448 14.34 15.57 7.81
N GLY A 449 14.67 14.78 8.83
CA GLY A 449 15.88 14.92 9.63
C GLY A 449 15.99 16.26 10.37
N ARG A 450 17.20 16.57 10.85
CA ARG A 450 17.51 17.83 11.55
C ARG A 450 17.39 19.02 10.59
N PRO A 451 16.93 20.21 11.05
CA PRO A 451 16.60 20.56 12.45
C PRO A 451 15.16 20.22 12.87
N TYR A 452 14.32 19.71 11.98
CA TYR A 452 12.89 19.47 12.23
C TYR A 452 12.64 18.22 13.06
N VAL A 453 13.50 17.23 12.95
CA VAL A 453 13.38 15.93 13.61
C VAL A 453 14.66 15.63 14.35
N MET A 454 14.52 15.29 15.63
CA MET A 454 15.63 14.86 16.48
C MET A 454 15.32 13.47 17.03
N THR A 455 16.14 12.50 16.65
CA THR A 455 16.09 11.14 17.17
C THR A 455 17.14 10.99 18.27
N VAL A 456 16.74 10.63 19.48
CA VAL A 456 17.65 10.51 20.65
C VAL A 456 17.33 9.29 21.49
N ASP A 457 18.31 8.75 22.20
CA ASP A 457 18.06 7.71 23.20
C ASP A 457 17.47 8.30 24.48
N TYR A 458 16.22 7.95 24.79
CA TYR A 458 15.52 8.46 25.97
C TYR A 458 16.05 7.86 27.28
N ASN A 459 16.76 6.74 27.22
CA ASN A 459 17.41 6.16 28.39
C ASN A 459 18.68 6.94 28.78
N ASN A 460 19.25 7.71 27.86
CA ASN A 460 20.40 8.55 28.09
C ASN A 460 19.96 9.97 28.48
N SER A 461 19.83 10.22 29.79
CA SER A 461 19.36 11.50 30.31
C SER A 461 20.22 12.70 29.90
N LEU A 462 21.54 12.50 29.71
CA LEU A 462 22.45 13.57 29.27
C LEU A 462 22.21 13.94 27.80
N GLU A 463 22.03 12.93 26.94
CA GLU A 463 21.69 13.14 25.54
C GLU A 463 20.33 13.82 25.39
N PHE A 464 19.33 13.36 26.15
CA PHE A 464 18.00 13.97 26.16
C PHE A 464 18.03 15.43 26.63
N ASP A 465 18.70 15.73 27.75
CA ASP A 465 18.85 17.10 28.26
C ASP A 465 19.56 18.02 27.25
N SER A 466 20.64 17.52 26.63
CA SER A 466 21.35 18.25 25.58
C SER A 466 20.47 18.52 24.36
N ALA A 467 19.66 17.55 23.95
CA ALA A 467 18.74 17.69 22.84
C ALA A 467 17.66 18.74 23.14
N VAL A 468 17.07 18.75 24.34
CA VAL A 468 16.10 19.78 24.74
C VAL A 468 16.72 21.17 24.71
N LYS A 469 17.96 21.32 25.21
CA LYS A 469 18.70 22.60 25.13
C LYS A 469 18.98 23.04 23.69
N GLU A 470 19.29 22.12 22.80
CA GLU A 470 19.46 22.39 21.37
C GLU A 470 18.14 22.88 20.76
N ILE A 471 17.03 22.18 21.00
CA ILE A 471 15.67 22.53 20.52
C ILE A 471 15.26 23.94 20.94
N MET A 472 15.56 24.33 22.18
CA MET A 472 15.28 25.68 22.70
C MET A 472 15.98 26.78 21.90
N ARG A 473 17.19 26.51 21.38
CA ARG A 473 18.00 27.47 20.61
C ARG A 473 17.67 27.45 19.12
N THR A 474 17.23 26.32 18.61
CA THR A 474 16.94 26.12 17.19
C THR A 474 15.67 26.83 16.77
N LYS A 475 15.71 27.58 15.65
CA LYS A 475 14.53 28.16 15.00
C LYS A 475 14.20 27.34 13.76
N VAL A 476 12.93 27.00 13.59
CA VAL A 476 12.44 26.24 12.44
C VAL A 476 11.24 26.94 11.83
N GLU A 477 11.09 26.81 10.52
CA GLU A 477 9.93 27.27 9.77
C GLU A 477 8.94 26.12 9.55
N PRO A 478 7.62 26.35 9.49
CA PRO A 478 6.68 25.28 9.14
C PRO A 478 7.07 24.60 7.82
N TYR A 479 7.23 23.26 7.86
CA TYR A 479 7.72 22.48 6.73
C TYR A 479 6.81 21.27 6.45
N LEU A 480 6.47 21.07 5.18
CA LEU A 480 5.68 19.94 4.73
C LEU A 480 6.32 19.39 3.44
N PRO A 481 6.76 18.11 3.41
CA PRO A 481 7.25 17.50 2.19
C PRO A 481 6.18 17.50 1.10
N TYR A 482 6.60 17.75 -0.15
CA TYR A 482 5.68 17.93 -1.28
C TYR A 482 4.73 16.72 -1.47
N GLU A 483 5.19 15.49 -1.26
CA GLU A 483 4.39 14.28 -1.39
C GLU A 483 3.22 14.14 -0.40
N TYR A 484 3.22 14.94 0.67
CA TYR A 484 2.13 15.04 1.65
C TYR A 484 1.27 16.31 1.46
N THR A 485 1.45 17.05 0.37
CA THR A 485 0.55 18.14 -0.06
C THR A 485 -0.63 17.59 -0.87
N CYS A 486 -1.70 18.37 -1.03
CA CYS A 486 -2.80 18.00 -1.93
C CYS A 486 -2.29 17.78 -3.36
N GLU A 487 -1.41 18.66 -3.84
CA GLU A 487 -0.85 18.59 -5.20
C GLU A 487 0.03 17.36 -5.40
N GLY A 488 0.94 17.10 -4.46
CA GLY A 488 1.83 15.94 -4.52
C GLY A 488 1.06 14.62 -4.47
N MET A 489 0.00 14.51 -3.67
CA MET A 489 -0.85 13.33 -3.69
C MET A 489 -1.63 13.19 -5.01
N LEU A 490 -2.19 14.27 -5.56
CA LEU A 490 -2.87 14.22 -6.86
C LEU A 490 -1.92 13.76 -7.97
N GLU A 491 -0.69 14.29 -8.01
CA GLU A 491 0.32 13.92 -8.99
C GLU A 491 0.68 12.42 -8.90
N ARG A 492 0.94 11.93 -7.69
CA ARG A 492 1.28 10.52 -7.44
C ARG A 492 0.15 9.58 -7.83
N VAL A 493 -1.07 9.86 -7.38
CA VAL A 493 -2.25 9.04 -7.69
C VAL A 493 -2.58 9.10 -9.18
N HIS A 494 -2.41 10.28 -9.81
CA HIS A 494 -2.57 10.42 -11.25
C HIS A 494 -1.61 9.50 -12.01
N ALA A 495 -0.32 9.51 -11.68
CA ALA A 495 0.70 8.69 -12.31
C ALA A 495 0.40 7.19 -12.18
N TYR A 496 0.00 6.73 -10.98
CA TYR A 496 -0.39 5.33 -10.79
C TYR A 496 -1.59 4.93 -11.65
N ILE A 497 -2.62 5.77 -11.72
CA ILE A 497 -3.82 5.44 -12.50
C ILE A 497 -3.54 5.39 -14.00
N GLN A 498 -2.66 6.25 -14.51
CA GLN A 498 -2.33 6.26 -15.94
C GLN A 498 -1.38 5.14 -16.32
N ASN A 499 -0.36 4.87 -15.49
CA ASN A 499 0.80 4.11 -15.92
C ASN A 499 1.01 2.78 -15.20
N GLN A 500 0.48 2.62 -13.98
CA GLN A 500 0.65 1.38 -13.22
C GLN A 500 -0.42 0.36 -13.61
N ASP A 501 -0.16 -0.39 -14.68
CA ASP A 501 -0.99 -1.50 -15.13
C ASP A 501 -0.36 -2.86 -14.76
N PHE A 502 -1.16 -3.75 -14.18
CA PHE A 502 -0.76 -5.12 -13.84
C PHE A 502 -1.53 -6.17 -14.66
N CYS A 503 -2.50 -5.74 -15.47
CA CYS A 503 -3.30 -6.59 -16.33
C CYS A 503 -2.68 -6.74 -17.72
N VAL A 504 -1.88 -5.74 -18.14
CA VAL A 504 -1.15 -5.74 -19.43
C VAL A 504 0.36 -5.67 -19.17
N PRO A 505 1.19 -6.47 -19.85
CA PRO A 505 2.63 -6.55 -19.58
C PRO A 505 3.47 -5.37 -20.08
N GLU A 506 2.94 -4.54 -20.98
CA GLU A 506 3.66 -3.45 -21.67
C GLU A 506 2.80 -2.20 -21.93
N PRO A 507 3.40 -0.99 -21.98
CA PRO A 507 4.82 -0.69 -21.75
C PRO A 507 5.21 -0.76 -20.26
N PRO A 508 6.49 -1.05 -19.92
CA PRO A 508 6.95 -1.05 -18.54
C PRO A 508 6.86 0.33 -17.90
N TRP A 509 6.28 0.39 -16.70
CA TRP A 509 6.34 1.57 -15.84
C TRP A 509 6.80 1.19 -14.42
N PRO A 510 7.79 1.89 -13.84
CA PRO A 510 8.59 2.98 -14.40
C PRO A 510 9.40 2.64 -15.67
N PRO A 511 9.75 3.62 -16.52
CA PRO A 511 10.45 3.37 -17.77
C PRO A 511 11.84 2.78 -17.51
N LEU A 512 12.31 1.92 -18.43
CA LEU A 512 13.62 1.28 -18.35
C LEU A 512 14.79 2.28 -18.35
N SER A 513 14.60 3.50 -18.87
CA SER A 513 15.59 4.58 -18.81
C SER A 513 15.99 4.96 -17.39
N SER A 514 15.10 4.74 -16.41
CA SER A 514 15.34 5.03 -15.00
C SER A 514 16.15 3.95 -14.27
N LEU A 515 16.38 2.78 -14.89
CA LEU A 515 17.12 1.67 -14.28
C LEU A 515 18.59 2.06 -14.02
N ARG A 516 18.98 1.94 -12.75
CA ARG A 516 20.36 1.99 -12.27
C ARG A 516 20.66 0.67 -11.59
N LEU A 517 21.42 -0.19 -12.25
CA LEU A 517 21.78 -1.50 -11.71
C LEU A 517 22.97 -1.35 -10.75
N LEU A 518 22.79 -1.76 -9.50
CA LEU A 518 23.82 -1.79 -8.46
C LEU A 518 24.03 -3.22 -7.94
N VAL A 519 25.12 -3.41 -7.18
CA VAL A 519 25.43 -4.66 -6.49
C VAL A 519 25.46 -4.39 -4.98
N SER A 520 24.72 -5.17 -4.20
CA SER A 520 24.77 -5.07 -2.73
C SER A 520 26.05 -5.66 -2.16
N GLN A 521 26.44 -5.22 -0.96
CA GLN A 521 27.42 -5.92 -0.15
C GLN A 521 26.83 -7.21 0.45
N GLU A 522 27.69 -8.12 0.91
CA GLU A 522 27.24 -9.26 1.71
C GLU A 522 26.61 -8.76 3.01
N GLY A 523 25.46 -9.32 3.38
CA GLY A 523 24.65 -8.85 4.51
C GLY A 523 23.83 -7.58 4.23
N GLN A 524 23.91 -7.01 3.03
CA GLN A 524 23.16 -5.81 2.63
C GLN A 524 22.01 -6.17 1.68
N SER A 525 20.84 -5.58 1.93
CA SER A 525 19.64 -5.67 1.08
C SER A 525 19.71 -4.73 -0.12
N CYS A 526 18.81 -4.92 -1.10
CA CYS A 526 18.70 -3.97 -2.21
C CYS A 526 18.10 -2.62 -1.78
N VAL A 527 17.29 -2.59 -0.71
CA VAL A 527 16.82 -1.34 -0.09
C VAL A 527 18.01 -0.48 0.33
N GLU A 528 18.90 -1.04 1.15
CA GLU A 528 20.06 -0.33 1.69
C GLU A 528 21.09 0.02 0.60
N ALA A 529 21.33 -0.89 -0.35
CA ALA A 529 22.26 -0.66 -1.45
C ALA A 529 21.80 0.52 -2.33
N CYS A 530 20.52 0.58 -2.70
CA CYS A 530 19.99 1.70 -3.46
C CYS A 530 19.99 3.00 -2.63
N GLN A 531 19.55 2.94 -1.37
CA GLN A 531 19.44 4.11 -0.51
C GLN A 531 20.81 4.75 -0.23
N SER A 532 21.83 3.94 0.07
CA SER A 532 23.20 4.42 0.30
C SER A 532 23.81 5.11 -0.94
N ALA A 533 23.34 4.76 -2.14
CA ALA A 533 23.72 5.38 -3.40
C ALA A 533 22.81 6.57 -3.81
N GLY A 534 21.85 6.98 -2.96
CA GLY A 534 20.93 8.09 -3.26
C GLY A 534 19.79 7.73 -4.22
N PHE A 535 19.48 6.44 -4.35
CA PHE A 535 18.40 5.90 -5.20
C PHE A 535 17.36 5.16 -4.35
N ILE A 536 16.28 4.71 -4.99
CA ILE A 536 15.30 3.78 -4.41
C ILE A 536 15.26 2.48 -5.21
N CYS A 537 15.09 1.34 -4.54
CA CYS A 537 14.93 0.05 -5.23
C CYS A 537 13.63 0.03 -6.05
N GLU A 538 13.69 -0.45 -7.30
CA GLU A 538 12.53 -0.56 -8.20
C GLU A 538 12.24 -2.02 -8.55
N PRO A 539 11.27 -2.65 -7.88
CA PRO A 539 11.03 -4.09 -8.06
C PRO A 539 10.49 -4.43 -9.45
N ALA A 540 9.89 -3.47 -10.18
CA ALA A 540 9.43 -3.70 -11.55
C ALA A 540 10.56 -4.04 -12.52
N HIS A 541 11.79 -3.63 -12.19
CA HIS A 541 12.94 -3.79 -13.06
C HIS A 541 13.69 -5.10 -12.87
N PHE A 542 13.40 -5.87 -11.81
CA PHE A 542 14.03 -7.17 -11.57
C PHE A 542 13.92 -8.12 -12.78
N ARG A 543 12.76 -8.14 -13.46
CA ARG A 543 12.56 -8.98 -14.65
C ARG A 543 13.54 -8.70 -15.80
N PHE A 544 14.10 -7.49 -15.86
CA PHE A 544 15.04 -7.08 -16.91
C PHE A 544 16.51 -7.30 -16.53
N VAL A 545 16.78 -7.51 -15.24
CA VAL A 545 18.14 -7.76 -14.72
C VAL A 545 18.34 -9.22 -14.28
N ASN A 546 17.30 -10.05 -14.38
CA ASN A 546 17.34 -11.48 -14.07
C ASN A 546 17.82 -12.32 -15.27
N ASN A 547 19.00 -12.01 -15.81
CA ASN A 547 19.62 -12.70 -16.95
C ASN A 547 21.16 -12.69 -16.87
N LYS A 548 21.81 -13.46 -17.75
CA LYS A 548 23.28 -13.61 -17.77
C LYS A 548 23.96 -12.33 -18.25
N GLU A 549 23.32 -11.55 -19.11
CA GLU A 549 23.85 -10.32 -19.67
C GLU A 549 24.01 -9.25 -18.59
N ALA A 550 23.04 -9.12 -17.69
CA ALA A 550 23.09 -8.21 -16.55
C ALA A 550 24.25 -8.56 -15.59
N LEU A 551 24.50 -9.85 -15.35
CA LEU A 551 25.63 -10.32 -14.55
C LEU A 551 26.97 -9.99 -15.23
N ARG A 552 27.09 -10.26 -16.54
CA ARG A 552 28.29 -9.94 -17.32
C ARG A 552 28.57 -8.44 -17.40
N GLY A 553 27.53 -7.62 -17.53
CA GLY A 553 27.65 -6.16 -17.57
C GLY A 553 28.21 -5.54 -16.29
N LEU A 554 28.17 -6.28 -15.17
CA LEU A 554 28.77 -5.91 -13.89
C LEU A 554 30.13 -6.58 -13.65
N GLU A 555 30.73 -7.16 -14.71
CA GLU A 555 32.01 -7.89 -14.65
C GLU A 555 32.03 -9.06 -13.65
N VAL A 556 30.85 -9.63 -13.35
CA VAL A 556 30.73 -10.79 -12.45
C VAL A 556 31.11 -12.07 -13.19
N GLN A 557 32.14 -12.76 -12.70
CA GLN A 557 32.56 -14.06 -13.24
C GLN A 557 31.74 -15.19 -12.60
N CYS A 558 30.75 -15.70 -13.33
CA CYS A 558 29.95 -16.85 -12.95
C CYS A 558 30.49 -18.12 -13.63
N GLU A 559 30.90 -19.13 -12.87
CA GLU A 559 31.25 -20.46 -13.41
C GLU A 559 29.99 -21.30 -13.63
N VAL A 560 29.01 -21.19 -12.72
CA VAL A 560 27.72 -21.87 -12.79
C VAL A 560 26.60 -20.84 -12.68
N VAL A 561 25.56 -20.98 -13.51
CA VAL A 561 24.35 -20.16 -13.46
C VAL A 561 23.14 -21.06 -13.31
N ASP A 562 22.50 -21.03 -12.14
CA ASP A 562 21.32 -21.81 -11.82
C ASP A 562 20.06 -20.93 -11.67
N SER A 563 18.89 -21.55 -11.71
CA SER A 563 17.60 -20.87 -11.51
C SER A 563 16.84 -21.51 -10.35
N GLU A 564 16.55 -20.71 -9.32
CA GLU A 564 16.03 -21.16 -8.04
C GLU A 564 14.84 -20.28 -7.59
N ILE A 565 14.06 -20.79 -6.63
CA ILE A 565 12.94 -20.06 -6.02
C ILE A 565 13.40 -19.51 -4.67
N ASN A 566 13.81 -18.24 -4.63
CA ASN A 566 14.23 -17.59 -3.40
C ASN A 566 14.13 -16.07 -3.49
N HIS A 567 13.50 -15.40 -2.52
CA HIS A 567 13.24 -13.96 -2.54
C HIS A 567 14.49 -13.07 -2.57
N ILE A 568 15.67 -13.59 -2.24
CA ILE A 568 16.94 -12.85 -2.31
C ILE A 568 17.54 -12.80 -3.72
N LEU A 569 16.98 -13.51 -4.71
CA LEU A 569 17.53 -13.58 -6.08
C LEU A 569 16.99 -12.44 -6.97
N PRO A 570 17.74 -12.01 -8.01
CA PRO A 570 19.02 -12.53 -8.49
C PRO A 570 20.22 -12.14 -7.61
N ALA A 571 21.13 -13.08 -7.40
CA ALA A 571 22.30 -12.90 -6.55
C ALA A 571 23.47 -13.79 -6.99
N PHE A 572 24.68 -13.47 -6.51
CA PHE A 572 25.89 -14.25 -6.77
C PHE A 572 26.79 -14.35 -5.54
N SER A 573 27.54 -15.45 -5.46
CA SER A 573 28.57 -15.66 -4.45
C SER A 573 29.94 -15.38 -5.04
N VAL A 574 30.65 -14.39 -4.48
CA VAL A 574 32.03 -14.06 -4.93
C VAL A 574 32.97 -15.23 -4.65
N MET A 575 32.84 -15.86 -3.48
CA MET A 575 33.69 -16.97 -3.06
C MET A 575 33.50 -18.22 -3.92
N ARG A 576 32.26 -18.54 -4.29
CA ARG A 576 31.94 -19.77 -5.04
C ARG A 576 31.84 -19.58 -6.55
N ARG A 577 31.83 -18.34 -7.02
CA ARG A 577 31.57 -17.99 -8.43
C ARG A 577 30.26 -18.59 -8.97
N GLU A 578 29.30 -18.75 -8.06
CA GLU A 578 27.95 -19.23 -8.32
C GLU A 578 27.01 -18.03 -8.51
N CYS A 579 26.19 -18.06 -9.56
CA CYS A 579 25.18 -17.05 -9.82
C CYS A 579 23.80 -17.71 -9.91
N SER A 580 22.84 -17.20 -9.15
CA SER A 580 21.49 -17.77 -9.12
C SER A 580 20.48 -16.73 -9.61
N LEU A 581 19.66 -17.12 -10.58
CA LEU A 581 18.56 -16.33 -11.13
C LEU A 581 17.24 -16.73 -10.47
N GLN A 582 16.32 -15.78 -10.35
CA GLN A 582 14.98 -16.02 -9.83
C GLN A 582 14.14 -16.82 -10.83
N ARG A 583 13.48 -17.89 -10.37
CA ARG A 583 12.53 -18.67 -11.15
C ARG A 583 11.07 -18.22 -10.98
N GLU A 584 10.72 -17.70 -9.80
CA GLU A 584 9.36 -17.27 -9.46
C GLU A 584 9.26 -15.73 -9.46
N PRO A 585 8.65 -15.09 -10.47
CA PRO A 585 8.60 -13.63 -10.58
C PRO A 585 7.90 -12.91 -9.43
N LEU A 586 6.97 -13.56 -8.71
CA LEU A 586 6.31 -12.96 -7.55
C LEU A 586 7.23 -12.85 -6.33
N LEU A 587 8.41 -13.47 -6.35
CA LEU A 587 9.42 -13.42 -5.28
C LEU A 587 10.52 -12.40 -5.53
N PHE A 588 10.50 -11.64 -6.63
CA PHE A 588 11.39 -10.50 -6.75
C PHE A 588 11.17 -9.53 -5.59
N SER A 589 12.22 -9.25 -4.83
CA SER A 589 12.14 -8.46 -3.60
C SER A 589 13.31 -7.50 -3.45
N CYS A 590 13.01 -6.26 -3.10
CA CYS A 590 13.98 -5.29 -2.61
C CYS A 590 14.46 -5.65 -1.20
N ALA A 591 13.56 -6.11 -0.35
CA ALA A 591 13.86 -6.61 0.99
C ALA A 591 14.65 -7.93 0.96
N GLY A 592 15.24 -8.27 2.11
CA GLY A 592 16.06 -9.48 2.27
C GLY A 592 17.54 -9.26 1.96
N HIS A 593 18.39 -9.87 2.76
CA HIS A 593 19.84 -9.87 2.61
C HIS A 593 20.37 -11.30 2.81
N SER A 594 21.63 -11.52 2.42
CA SER A 594 22.31 -12.78 2.70
C SER A 594 23.75 -12.51 3.11
N PRO A 595 24.26 -13.17 4.17
CA PRO A 595 25.67 -13.06 4.53
C PRO A 595 26.60 -13.77 3.53
N LYS A 596 26.06 -14.52 2.56
CA LYS A 596 26.83 -15.33 1.60
C LYS A 596 26.77 -14.81 0.17
N TYR A 597 25.75 -14.02 -0.16
CA TYR A 597 25.46 -13.61 -1.52
C TYR A 597 25.39 -12.09 -1.62
N ARG A 598 25.92 -11.56 -2.72
CA ARG A 598 25.69 -10.20 -3.17
C ARG A 598 24.52 -10.19 -4.14
N ARG A 599 23.64 -9.20 -4.02
CA ARG A 599 22.40 -9.13 -4.79
C ARG A 599 22.55 -8.16 -5.96
N LEU A 600 21.90 -8.49 -7.08
CA LEU A 600 21.75 -7.56 -8.21
C LEU A 600 20.53 -6.69 -7.93
N CYS A 601 20.76 -5.41 -7.69
CA CYS A 601 19.76 -4.49 -7.19
C CYS A 601 19.37 -3.49 -8.27
N PRO A 602 18.15 -3.60 -8.84
CA PRO A 602 17.63 -2.58 -9.71
C PRO A 602 17.17 -1.38 -8.88
N CYS A 603 17.85 -0.26 -9.06
CA CYS A 603 17.49 1.01 -8.44
C CYS A 603 16.93 1.97 -9.49
N ARG A 604 16.26 3.03 -9.04
CA ARG A 604 15.84 4.16 -9.87
C ARG A 604 16.05 5.49 -9.15
N ASP A 605 16.11 6.56 -9.93
CA ASP A 605 16.01 7.91 -9.41
C ASP A 605 14.58 8.23 -8.93
N PHE A 606 14.47 9.34 -8.20
CA PHE A 606 13.19 9.87 -7.75
C PHE A 606 13.20 11.39 -7.74
N LEU A 607 12.01 11.98 -7.83
CA LEU A 607 11.80 13.42 -7.71
C LEU A 607 11.93 13.83 -6.24
N ARG A 608 12.70 14.90 -5.96
CA ARG A 608 12.88 15.38 -4.59
C ARG A 608 11.53 15.78 -3.99
N GLY A 609 11.17 15.18 -2.85
CA GLY A 609 9.87 15.37 -2.21
C GLY A 609 8.71 14.61 -2.87
N GLN A 610 8.98 13.70 -3.82
CA GLN A 610 8.01 12.78 -4.42
C GLN A 610 8.70 11.44 -4.74
N VAL A 611 8.97 10.65 -3.71
CA VAL A 611 9.81 9.44 -3.85
C VAL A 611 9.17 8.34 -4.72
N ALA A 612 7.83 8.37 -4.82
CA ALA A 612 7.05 7.47 -5.65
C ALA A 612 7.36 7.58 -7.16
N LEU A 613 7.87 8.72 -7.63
CA LEU A 613 8.02 9.01 -9.05
C LEU A 613 9.47 9.28 -9.43
N CYS A 614 9.95 8.63 -10.48
CA CYS A 614 11.20 8.97 -11.16
C CYS A 614 11.05 10.24 -12.01
N ARG A 615 12.16 10.79 -12.53
CA ARG A 615 12.12 11.99 -13.39
C ARG A 615 11.28 11.81 -14.65
N ASP A 616 11.28 10.60 -15.21
CA ASP A 616 10.59 10.26 -16.46
C ASP A 616 9.23 9.54 -16.23
N CYS A 617 8.66 9.64 -15.02
CA CYS A 617 7.49 8.85 -14.63
C CYS A 617 6.13 9.54 -14.89
N LEU A 618 6.10 10.78 -15.40
CA LEU A 618 4.90 11.65 -15.55
C LEU A 618 4.46 11.95 -16.99
#